data_AF-A0A0B1TWW2-F1
#
_entry.id   AF-A0A0B1TWW2-F1
#
_cell.length_a   1.000
_cell.length_b   1.000
_cell.length_c   1.000
_cell.angle_alpha   90.00
_cell.angle_beta   90.00
_cell.angle_gamma   90.00
#
_symmetry.space_group_name_H-M   'P 1'
#
loop_
_entity.id
_entity.type
_entity.pdbx_description
1 polymer ?
#
loop_
_entity_poly.entity_id
_entity_poly.type
_entity_poly.pdbx_seq_one_letter_code
_entity_poly.pdbx_strand_id
1 'polypeptide(L)'
;MPKKVSMALITGLRSALSGGAGPAADLRVENIMLMWYASLFGHYKTIAAGLEWGPEFKQRLVDAQSDKSIRPYLSYLCETVMFHEWVVKRCSKSPDPSDPLPGSEEFLNRRIDKFHSTGVNCFATKPLSKMFTKVTNALRVKK
;
A
#
# COMPACT_ATOMS: atom_id res chain seq x y z
N MET A 1 -15.53 1.90 6.58
CA MET A 1 -14.42 2.47 5.77
C MET A 1 -14.73 3.94 5.44
N PRO A 2 -13.78 4.88 5.58
CA PRO A 2 -14.01 6.30 5.35
C PRO A 2 -14.35 6.57 3.88
N LYS A 3 -15.32 7.44 3.60
CA LYS A 3 -15.79 7.73 2.23
C LYS A 3 -14.64 8.10 1.28
N LYS A 4 -13.69 8.92 1.76
CA LYS A 4 -12.51 9.34 1.00
C LYS A 4 -11.67 8.14 0.53
N VAL A 5 -11.43 7.19 1.44
CA VAL A 5 -10.66 5.96 1.17
C VAL A 5 -11.38 5.10 0.13
N SER A 6 -12.70 4.94 0.25
CA SER A 6 -13.53 4.19 -0.70
C SER A 6 -13.56 4.84 -2.08
N MET A 7 -13.75 6.16 -2.13
CA MET A 7 -13.82 6.90 -3.38
C MET A 7 -12.49 6.91 -4.13
N ALA A 8 -11.36 6.99 -3.42
CA ALA A 8 -10.03 6.85 -4.03
C ALA A 8 -9.87 5.49 -4.73
N LEU A 9 -10.29 4.41 -4.06
CA LEU A 9 -10.25 3.06 -4.63
C LEU A 9 -11.18 2.93 -5.84
N ILE A 10 -12.45 3.33 -5.72
CA ILE A 10 -13.43 3.26 -6.80
C ILE A 10 -12.95 4.05 -8.03
N THR A 11 -12.45 5.27 -7.81
CA THR A 11 -11.93 6.11 -8.90
C THR A 11 -10.72 5.47 -9.56
N GLY A 12 -9.80 4.91 -8.77
CA GLY A 12 -8.65 4.18 -9.26
C GLY A 12 -9.03 2.97 -10.13
N LEU A 13 -9.94 2.13 -9.64
CA LEU A 13 -10.41 0.94 -10.36
C LEU A 13 -11.14 1.30 -11.66
N ARG A 14 -12.00 2.32 -11.64
CA ARG A 14 -12.65 2.83 -12.86
C ARG A 14 -11.64 3.31 -13.88
N SER A 15 -10.61 4.05 -13.43
CA SER A 15 -9.52 4.49 -14.31
C SER A 15 -8.75 3.31 -14.89
N ALA A 16 -8.46 2.27 -14.09
CA ALA A 16 -7.75 1.08 -14.54
C ALA A 16 -8.50 0.32 -15.65
N LEU A 17 -9.83 0.30 -15.57
CA LEU A 17 -10.73 -0.41 -16.49
C LEU A 17 -11.22 0.44 -17.68
N SER A 18 -10.94 1.74 -17.69
CA SER A 18 -11.43 2.67 -18.72
C SER A 18 -11.04 2.31 -20.17
N GLY A 19 -9.95 1.58 -20.35
CA GLY A 19 -9.48 1.07 -21.66
C GLY A 19 -9.95 -0.34 -22.01
N GLY A 20 -10.93 -0.90 -21.29
CA GLY A 20 -11.40 -2.27 -21.46
C GLY A 20 -10.67 -3.29 -20.57
N ALA A 21 -11.22 -4.50 -20.49
CA ALA A 21 -10.66 -5.62 -19.73
C ALA A 21 -9.48 -6.27 -20.46
N GLY A 22 -8.62 -6.97 -19.71
CA GLY A 22 -7.49 -7.75 -20.23
C GLY A 22 -6.24 -7.61 -19.36
N PRO A 23 -5.13 -8.28 -19.73
CA PRO A 23 -3.95 -8.39 -18.86
C PRO A 23 -3.34 -7.04 -18.45
N ALA A 24 -3.39 -6.05 -19.34
CA ALA A 24 -2.92 -4.70 -19.02
C ALA A 24 -3.83 -3.98 -18.01
N ALA A 25 -5.13 -4.28 -18.00
CA ALA A 25 -6.08 -3.77 -17.02
C ALA A 25 -5.89 -4.45 -15.67
N ASP A 26 -5.66 -5.76 -15.65
CA ASP A 26 -5.39 -6.52 -14.42
C ASP A 26 -4.17 -5.97 -13.68
N LEU A 27 -3.08 -5.70 -14.42
CA LEU A 27 -1.88 -5.06 -13.86
C LEU A 27 -2.18 -3.66 -13.30
N ARG A 28 -3.05 -2.87 -13.93
CA ARG A 28 -3.43 -1.55 -13.41
C ARG A 28 -4.30 -1.67 -12.15
N VAL A 29 -5.20 -2.64 -12.11
CA VAL A 29 -6.05 -2.94 -10.93
C VAL A 29 -5.17 -3.36 -9.75
N GLU A 30 -4.24 -4.28 -9.96
CA GLU A 30 -3.27 -4.70 -8.94
C GLU A 30 -2.48 -3.50 -8.40
N ASN A 31 -1.94 -2.66 -9.29
CA ASN A 31 -1.23 -1.45 -8.88
C ASN A 31 -2.10 -0.51 -8.05
N ILE A 32 -3.38 -0.35 -8.41
CA ILE A 32 -4.31 0.47 -7.64
C ILE A 32 -4.53 -0.08 -6.24
N MET A 33 -4.74 -1.38 -6.12
CA MET A 33 -4.89 -2.04 -4.82
C MET A 33 -3.64 -1.84 -3.97
N LEU A 34 -2.45 -2.07 -4.52
CA LEU A 34 -1.18 -1.94 -3.81
C LEU A 34 -0.89 -0.49 -3.38
N MET A 35 -1.17 0.50 -4.24
CA MET A 35 -1.04 1.92 -3.87
C MET A 35 -2.04 2.31 -2.78
N TRP A 36 -3.26 1.78 -2.84
CA TRP A 36 -4.28 2.03 -1.85
C TRP A 36 -3.87 1.49 -0.47
N TYR A 37 -3.37 0.25 -0.41
CA TYR A 37 -2.80 -0.32 0.82
C TYR A 37 -1.59 0.47 1.33
N ALA A 38 -0.65 0.84 0.45
CA ALA A 38 0.51 1.65 0.82
C ALA A 38 0.11 3.01 1.40
N SER A 39 -0.99 3.60 0.93
CA SER A 39 -1.50 4.87 1.44
C SER A 39 -2.14 4.73 2.82
N LEU A 40 -2.66 3.55 3.17
CA LEU A 40 -3.24 3.28 4.49
C LEU A 40 -2.18 3.01 5.55
N PHE A 41 -1.24 2.11 5.26
CA PHE A 41 -0.31 1.56 6.26
C PHE A 41 1.12 1.37 5.76
N GLY A 42 1.51 1.97 4.63
CA GLY A 42 2.85 1.81 4.06
C GLY A 42 4.00 2.24 4.99
N HIS A 43 3.72 3.09 5.98
CA HIS A 43 4.67 3.52 7.00
C HIS A 43 4.94 2.48 8.10
N TYR A 44 4.32 1.28 8.04
CA TYR A 44 4.49 0.24 9.05
C TYR A 44 5.94 -0.14 9.30
N LYS A 45 6.79 -0.14 8.26
CA LYS A 45 8.20 -0.52 8.38
C LYS A 45 9.00 0.48 9.21
N THR A 46 8.66 1.76 9.15
CA THR A 46 9.26 2.81 9.99
C THR A 46 8.91 2.58 11.47
N ILE A 47 7.70 2.11 11.75
CA ILE A 47 7.27 1.77 13.12
C ILE A 47 7.95 0.48 13.60
N ALA A 48 8.06 -0.52 12.72
CA ALA A 48 8.70 -1.80 12.99
C ALA A 48 10.20 -1.70 13.31
N ALA A 49 10.88 -0.63 12.87
CA ALA A 49 12.31 -0.45 13.11
C ALA A 49 12.70 -0.32 14.59
N GLY A 50 11.74 -0.16 15.50
CA GLY A 50 12.00 -0.11 16.94
C GLY A 50 10.89 -0.70 17.82
N LEU A 51 9.92 -1.42 17.24
CA LEU A 51 8.80 -2.00 17.98
C LEU A 51 8.37 -3.34 17.38
N GLU A 52 8.10 -4.31 18.25
CA GLU A 52 7.44 -5.56 17.87
C GLU A 52 5.92 -5.35 17.70
N TRP A 53 5.29 -6.25 16.96
CA TRP A 53 3.83 -6.19 16.80
C TRP A 53 3.13 -6.36 18.16
N GLY A 54 2.40 -5.32 18.57
CA GLY A 54 1.72 -5.26 19.86
C GLY A 54 0.95 -3.95 20.03
N PRO A 55 0.36 -3.69 21.20
CA PRO A 55 -0.46 -2.51 21.45
C PRO A 55 0.25 -1.18 21.11
N GLU A 56 1.51 -1.04 21.51
CA GLU A 56 2.30 0.17 21.24
C GLU A 56 2.57 0.37 19.75
N PHE A 57 2.95 -0.70 19.03
CA PHE A 57 3.11 -0.64 17.58
C PHE A 57 1.83 -0.21 16.89
N LYS A 58 0.70 -0.83 17.24
CA LYS A 58 -0.61 -0.52 16.65
C LYS A 58 -0.96 0.95 16.87
N GLN A 59 -0.75 1.46 18.09
CA GLN A 59 -0.99 2.85 18.42
C GLN A 59 -0.10 3.78 17.61
N ARG A 60 1.23 3.55 17.58
CA ARG A 60 2.15 4.38 16.78
C ARG A 60 1.85 4.31 15.28
N LEU A 61 1.43 3.16 14.77
CA LEU A 61 1.02 3.00 13.38
C LEU A 61 -0.20 3.89 13.07
N VAL A 62 -1.20 3.89 13.95
CA VAL A 62 -2.39 4.73 13.78
C VAL A 62 -2.04 6.21 13.89
N ASP A 63 -1.22 6.58 14.87
CA ASP A 63 -0.87 7.99 15.13
C ASP A 63 0.04 8.60 14.08
N ALA A 64 0.93 7.79 13.48
CA ALA A 64 1.77 8.20 12.37
C ALA A 64 0.97 8.40 11.06
N GLN A 65 -0.30 7.98 10.99
CA GLN A 65 -1.10 8.23 9.80
C GLN A 65 -1.44 9.72 9.71
N SER A 66 -0.92 10.35 8.65
CA SER A 66 -1.07 11.78 8.37
C SER A 66 -2.53 12.22 8.25
N ASP A 67 -3.39 11.39 7.68
CA ASP A 67 -4.81 11.71 7.51
C ASP A 67 -5.60 11.21 8.72
N LYS A 68 -5.99 12.14 9.60
CA LYS A 68 -6.77 11.85 10.82
C LYS A 68 -8.11 11.16 10.53
N SER A 69 -8.71 11.39 9.36
CA SER A 69 -9.98 10.77 8.98
C SER A 69 -9.83 9.27 8.65
N ILE A 70 -8.60 8.81 8.40
CA ILE A 70 -8.27 7.43 8.07
C ILE A 70 -7.92 6.62 9.32
N ARG A 71 -7.42 7.28 10.37
CA ARG A 71 -6.97 6.64 11.62
C ARG A 71 -7.97 5.65 12.22
N PRO A 72 -9.29 5.93 12.33
CA PRO A 72 -10.23 4.95 12.88
C PRO A 72 -10.29 3.66 12.06
N TYR A 73 -10.16 3.77 10.74
CA TYR A 73 -10.17 2.60 9.86
C TYR A 73 -8.87 1.82 9.91
N LEU A 74 -7.73 2.51 9.99
CA LEU A 74 -6.45 1.85 10.23
C LEU A 74 -6.42 1.15 11.59
N SER A 75 -6.99 1.76 12.63
CA SER A 75 -7.13 1.13 13.94
C SER A 75 -7.99 -0.13 13.86
N TYR A 76 -9.08 -0.11 13.11
CA TYR A 76 -9.88 -1.32 12.86
C TYR A 76 -9.05 -2.40 12.11
N LEU A 77 -8.30 -2.02 11.08
CA LEU A 77 -7.45 -2.96 10.34
C LEU A 77 -6.42 -3.65 11.26
N CYS A 78 -5.84 -2.91 12.21
CA CYS A 78 -4.92 -3.44 13.23
C CYS A 78 -5.49 -4.57 14.08
N GLU A 79 -6.81 -4.68 14.18
CA GLU A 79 -7.50 -5.73 14.94
C GLU A 79 -7.91 -6.94 14.07
N THR A 80 -7.68 -6.89 12.76
CA THR A 80 -7.99 -8.01 11.88
C THR A 80 -6.88 -9.06 11.87
N VAL A 81 -7.27 -10.34 11.87
CA VAL A 81 -6.34 -11.48 11.78
C VAL A 81 -5.47 -11.39 10.53
N MET A 82 -6.06 -11.08 9.37
CA MET A 82 -5.31 -10.95 8.12
C MET A 82 -4.21 -9.89 8.19
N PHE A 83 -4.49 -8.74 8.79
CA PHE A 83 -3.47 -7.69 8.89
C PHE A 83 -2.40 -8.04 9.92
N HIS A 84 -2.78 -8.67 11.03
CA HIS A 84 -1.83 -9.21 12.00
C HIS A 84 -0.85 -10.19 11.34
N GLU A 85 -1.36 -11.22 10.67
CA GLU A 85 -0.53 -12.22 9.98
C GLU A 85 0.39 -11.57 8.94
N TRP A 86 -0.14 -10.63 8.17
CA TRP A 86 0.62 -9.90 7.17
C TRP A 86 1.77 -9.07 7.79
N VAL A 87 1.52 -8.31 8.87
CA VAL A 87 2.58 -7.51 9.51
C VAL A 87 3.60 -8.41 10.18
N VAL A 88 3.18 -9.41 10.95
CA VAL A 88 4.08 -10.33 11.66
C VAL A 88 5.00 -11.06 10.68
N LYS A 89 4.45 -11.60 9.58
CA LYS A 89 5.23 -12.25 8.51
C LYS A 89 6.27 -11.31 7.88
N ARG A 90 6.03 -10.00 7.87
CA ARG A 90 6.94 -9.01 7.28
C ARG A 90 7.97 -8.47 8.27
N CYS A 91 7.60 -8.33 9.54
CA CYS A 91 8.51 -7.86 10.59
C CYS A 91 9.47 -8.96 11.03
N SER A 92 9.11 -10.24 10.88
CA SER A 92 9.96 -11.38 11.23
C SER A 92 10.98 -11.76 10.17
N LYS A 93 10.79 -11.35 8.90
CA LYS A 93 11.71 -11.69 7.80
C LYS A 93 12.93 -10.76 7.78
N SER A 94 14.12 -11.35 7.93
CA SER A 94 15.40 -10.78 7.48
C SER A 94 15.29 -10.37 5.99
N PRO A 95 15.97 -9.30 5.53
CA PRO A 95 15.96 -8.93 4.12
C PRO A 95 16.47 -10.11 3.27
N ASP A 96 15.55 -10.77 2.55
CA ASP A 96 15.90 -11.82 1.61
C ASP A 96 16.73 -11.19 0.46
N PRO A 97 17.96 -11.66 0.21
CA PRO A 97 18.87 -11.01 -0.74
C PRO A 97 18.44 -11.14 -2.21
N SER A 98 17.46 -11.99 -2.53
CA SER A 98 16.97 -12.18 -3.89
C SER A 98 15.82 -11.22 -4.24
N ASP A 99 15.79 -10.71 -5.47
CA ASP A 99 14.62 -10.03 -6.01
C ASP A 99 13.53 -11.09 -6.27
N PRO A 100 12.35 -11.00 -5.63
CA PRO A 100 11.30 -12.01 -5.76
C PRO A 100 10.77 -12.06 -7.18
N LEU A 101 10.38 -13.26 -7.62
CA LEU A 101 9.83 -13.49 -8.95
C LEU A 101 8.58 -12.61 -9.20
N PRO A 102 8.44 -11.99 -10.38
CA PRO A 102 7.23 -11.25 -10.74
C PRO A 102 5.97 -12.09 -10.52
N GLY A 103 5.01 -11.54 -9.77
CA GLY A 103 3.75 -12.23 -9.45
C GLY A 103 3.76 -13.05 -8.15
N SER A 104 4.90 -13.18 -7.46
CA SER A 104 4.91 -13.79 -6.12
C SER A 104 4.33 -12.86 -5.05
N GLU A 105 3.88 -13.42 -3.94
CA GLU A 105 3.38 -12.65 -2.79
C GLU A 105 4.46 -11.67 -2.28
N GLU A 106 5.72 -12.12 -2.20
CA GLU A 106 6.88 -11.30 -1.84
C GLU A 106 7.10 -10.13 -2.82
N PHE A 107 6.89 -10.35 -4.12
CA PHE A 107 7.01 -9.31 -5.15
C PHE A 107 5.95 -8.22 -4.98
N LEU A 108 4.68 -8.61 -4.80
CA LEU A 108 3.60 -7.68 -4.50
C LEU A 108 3.84 -6.95 -3.18
N ASN A 109 4.37 -7.67 -2.20
CA ASN A 109 4.61 -7.15 -0.88
C ASN A 109 5.67 -6.03 -0.88
N ARG A 110 6.78 -6.20 -1.62
CA ARG A 110 7.81 -5.16 -1.81
C ARG A 110 7.29 -3.92 -2.54
N ARG A 111 6.23 -4.04 -3.34
CA ARG A 111 5.65 -2.88 -4.05
C ARG A 111 4.93 -1.93 -3.11
N ILE A 112 4.34 -2.41 -2.02
CA ILE A 112 3.74 -1.55 -0.99
C ILE A 112 4.83 -0.62 -0.40
N ASP A 113 5.99 -1.18 -0.05
CA ASP A 113 7.14 -0.43 0.47
C ASP A 113 7.66 0.57 -0.57
N LYS A 114 7.73 0.16 -1.84
CA LYS A 114 8.15 1.02 -2.96
C LYS A 114 7.17 2.17 -3.18
N PHE A 115 5.86 1.93 -3.10
CA PHE A 115 4.86 2.99 -3.23
C PHE A 115 4.91 3.99 -2.08
N HIS A 116 5.08 3.49 -0.86
CA HIS A 116 5.24 4.36 0.29
C HIS A 116 6.51 5.23 0.20
N SER A 117 7.67 4.62 -0.09
CA SER A 117 8.96 5.34 -0.21
C SER A 117 8.99 6.35 -1.36
N THR A 118 8.22 6.13 -2.43
CA THR A 118 8.06 7.11 -3.53
C THR A 118 7.09 8.25 -3.22
N GLY A 119 6.52 8.26 -2.00
CA GLY A 119 5.59 9.27 -1.51
C GLY A 119 4.22 9.19 -2.16
N VAL A 120 3.82 8.00 -2.64
CA VAL A 120 2.50 7.80 -3.25
C VAL A 120 1.46 7.74 -2.15
N ASN A 121 0.55 8.70 -2.15
CA ASN A 121 -0.62 8.72 -1.29
C ASN A 121 -1.86 8.99 -2.15
N CYS A 122 -2.66 7.95 -2.41
CA CYS A 122 -3.87 8.06 -3.23
C CYS A 122 -5.00 8.86 -2.56
N PHE A 123 -4.83 9.28 -1.31
CA PHE A 123 -5.74 10.15 -0.57
C PHE A 123 -5.33 11.63 -0.62
N ALA A 124 -4.15 11.94 -1.19
CA ALA A 124 -3.76 13.32 -1.45
C ALA A 124 -4.63 13.91 -2.60
N THR A 125 -4.94 15.19 -2.52
CA THR A 125 -5.78 15.94 -3.49
C THR A 125 -5.14 16.11 -4.88
N LYS A 126 -3.97 15.53 -5.13
CA LYS A 126 -3.30 15.62 -6.44
C LYS A 126 -3.99 14.69 -7.44
N PRO A 127 -4.01 15.04 -8.74
CA PRO A 127 -4.63 14.19 -9.75
C PRO A 127 -4.03 12.79 -9.72
N LEU A 128 -4.88 11.78 -9.51
CA LEU A 128 -4.48 10.36 -9.50
C LEU A 128 -3.68 10.01 -10.76
N SER A 129 -4.01 10.60 -11.92
CA SER A 129 -3.29 10.46 -13.19
C SER A 129 -1.79 10.80 -13.09
N LYS A 130 -1.40 11.85 -12.37
CA LYS A 130 0.02 12.21 -12.16
C LYS A 130 0.74 11.22 -11.25
N MET A 131 0.04 10.63 -10.27
CA MET A 131 0.60 9.57 -9.43
C MET A 131 0.78 8.27 -10.22
N PHE A 132 -0.19 7.91 -11.07
CA PHE A 132 -0.08 6.78 -11.98
C PHE A 132 1.15 6.89 -12.89
N THR A 133 1.37 8.05 -13.53
CA THR A 133 2.55 8.28 -14.36
C THR A 133 3.85 8.13 -13.56
N LYS A 134 3.91 8.68 -12.33
CA LYS A 134 5.09 8.57 -11.46
C LYS A 134 5.39 7.11 -11.10
N VAL A 135 4.35 6.32 -10.86
CA VAL A 135 4.43 4.89 -10.56
C VAL A 135 4.86 4.06 -11.76
N THR A 136 4.23 4.25 -12.91
CA THR A 136 4.62 3.55 -14.15
C THR A 136 6.07 3.85 -14.51
N ASN A 137 6.53 5.08 -14.30
CA ASN A 137 7.94 5.45 -14.51
C ASN A 137 8.85 4.79 -13.47
N ALA A 138 8.53 4.83 -12.17
CA ALA A 138 9.33 4.19 -11.13
C ALA A 138 9.44 2.66 -11.29
N LEU A 139 8.47 2.03 -11.97
CA LEU A 139 8.48 0.60 -12.29
C LEU A 139 9.21 0.28 -13.61
N ARG A 140 9.38 1.27 -14.52
CA ARG A 140 10.10 1.12 -15.79
C ARG A 140 11.63 1.25 -15.68
N VAL A 141 12.17 1.89 -14.63
CA VAL A 141 13.64 2.14 -14.49
C VAL A 141 14.45 0.89 -14.05
N LYS A 142 13.97 -0.33 -14.30
CA LYS A 142 14.83 -1.52 -14.30
C LYS A 142 14.64 -2.20 -15.66
N LYS A 143 15.52 -1.84 -16.60
CA LYS A 143 15.80 -2.62 -17.80
C LYS A 143 17.30 -2.84 -17.83
#